data_AF-A0A4S9TH66-F1
#
_entry.id   AF-A0A4S9TH66-F1
#
_cell.length_a   1.000
_cell.length_b   1.000
_cell.length_c   1.000
_cell.angle_alpha   90.00
_cell.angle_beta   90.00
_cell.angle_gamma   90.00
#
_symmetry.space_group_name_H-M   'P 1'
#
loop_
_entity.id
_entity.type
_entity.pdbx_description
1 polymer ?
#
loop_
_entity_poly.entity_id
_entity_poly.type
_entity_poly.pdbx_seq_one_letter_code
_entity_poly.pdbx_strand_id
1 'polypeptide(L)'
;MKFLSTLALLGTAAATSLHLSISPSSSLLDLSTLPASTHATLSGPSGKRHRTPLRLDSSFVFTNLEEGEYLLDIHSRDHVFPSLRVDVLDPVSILPVHVEGDGVAAEKLQQQQETVVVYLTHPSNKWDHLGAKIATSSAPLSSDAEVKLAVSALGKREFLEKRRKEMI
;
A
#
# COMPACT_ATOMS: atom_id res chain seq x y z
N MET A 1 8.92 4.85 -53.11
CA MET A 1 8.51 3.80 -52.14
C MET A 1 8.42 4.47 -50.78
N LYS A 2 7.22 4.62 -50.20
CA LYS A 2 7.00 5.31 -48.93
C LYS A 2 7.16 4.29 -47.79
N PHE A 3 8.20 4.42 -46.98
CA PHE A 3 8.38 3.62 -45.77
C PHE A 3 7.51 4.21 -44.66
N LEU A 4 6.46 3.49 -44.24
CA LEU A 4 5.72 3.82 -43.03
C LEU A 4 6.59 3.46 -41.82
N SER A 5 7.09 4.48 -41.12
CA SER A 5 7.77 4.33 -39.83
C SER A 5 6.70 4.11 -38.75
N THR A 6 6.46 2.85 -38.36
CA THR A 6 5.66 2.50 -37.19
C THR A 6 6.47 2.82 -35.93
N LEU A 7 6.23 4.00 -35.36
CA LEU A 7 6.77 4.39 -34.06
C LEU A 7 6.02 3.57 -32.99
N ALA A 8 6.65 2.50 -32.51
CA ALA A 8 6.14 1.74 -31.37
C ALA A 8 6.22 2.63 -30.13
N LEU A 9 5.06 3.04 -29.62
CA LEU A 9 4.96 3.69 -28.32
C LEU A 9 5.26 2.62 -27.26
N LEU A 10 6.52 2.50 -26.86
CA LEU A 10 6.90 1.72 -25.68
C LEU A 10 6.28 2.44 -24.48
N GLY A 11 5.16 1.91 -23.98
CA GLY A 11 4.62 2.32 -22.69
C GLY A 11 5.67 2.05 -21.62
N THR A 12 6.21 3.11 -21.02
CA THR A 12 7.07 3.02 -19.86
C THR A 12 6.22 2.58 -18.67
N ALA A 13 6.12 1.27 -18.46
CA ALA A 13 5.51 0.72 -17.25
C ALA A 13 6.45 1.05 -16.08
N ALA A 14 6.14 2.13 -15.37
CA ALA A 14 6.85 2.48 -14.15
C ALA A 14 6.54 1.41 -13.09
N ALA A 15 7.55 0.65 -12.70
CA ALA A 15 7.42 -0.46 -11.77
C ALA A 15 7.74 0.02 -10.34
N THR A 16 6.73 0.08 -9.48
CA THR A 16 6.91 0.47 -8.07
C THR A 16 7.18 -0.75 -7.19
N SER A 17 8.05 -0.60 -6.20
CA SER A 17 8.24 -1.59 -5.14
C SER A 17 7.70 -1.09 -3.79
N LEU A 18 6.84 -1.86 -3.16
CA LEU A 18 6.30 -1.55 -1.82
C LEU A 18 6.94 -2.48 -0.78
N HIS A 19 7.52 -1.88 0.26
CA HIS A 19 8.21 -2.58 1.34
C HIS A 19 7.49 -2.39 2.67
N LEU A 20 6.82 -3.43 3.12
CA LEU A 20 6.03 -3.41 4.34
C LEU A 20 6.83 -4.05 5.47
N SER A 21 7.14 -3.34 6.53
CA SER A 21 7.76 -3.89 7.75
C SER A 21 6.73 -4.00 8.87
N ILE A 22 6.70 -5.13 9.56
CA ILE A 22 5.88 -5.26 10.77
C ILE A 22 6.64 -4.60 11.93
N SER A 23 5.96 -3.68 12.62
CA SER A 23 6.51 -3.05 13.84
C SER A 23 5.97 -3.75 15.08
N PRO A 24 6.80 -3.87 16.14
CA PRO A 24 6.33 -4.36 17.43
C PRO A 24 5.18 -3.51 17.97
N SER A 25 4.18 -4.14 18.56
CA SER A 25 3.03 -3.48 19.16
C SER A 25 2.69 -4.10 20.51
N SER A 26 1.77 -3.48 21.26
CA SER A 26 1.33 -3.98 22.56
C SER A 26 0.80 -5.42 22.50
N SER A 27 0.24 -5.83 21.37
CA SER A 27 -0.27 -7.19 21.15
C SER A 27 0.78 -8.16 20.60
N LEU A 28 1.84 -7.64 19.97
CA LEU A 28 2.89 -8.38 19.30
C LEU A 28 4.25 -7.77 19.64
N LEU A 29 4.80 -8.17 20.79
CA LEU A 29 6.07 -7.68 21.32
C LEU A 29 7.28 -8.28 20.60
N ASP A 30 7.19 -9.57 20.27
CA ASP A 30 8.26 -10.33 19.62
C ASP A 30 7.82 -10.78 18.22
N LEU A 31 8.50 -10.27 17.20
CA LEU A 31 8.21 -10.56 15.79
C LEU A 31 8.51 -12.02 15.43
N SER A 32 9.41 -12.70 16.16
CA SER A 32 9.75 -14.11 15.91
C SER A 32 8.59 -15.07 16.21
N THR A 33 7.59 -14.61 16.98
CA THR A 33 6.37 -15.36 17.27
C THR A 33 5.38 -15.39 16.11
N LEU A 34 5.64 -14.62 15.04
CA LEU A 34 4.80 -14.64 13.86
C LEU A 34 4.89 -16.00 13.16
N PRO A 35 3.75 -16.64 12.88
CA PRO A 35 3.76 -17.91 12.20
C PRO A 35 4.26 -17.75 10.77
N ALA A 36 5.03 -18.72 10.27
CA ALA A 36 5.54 -18.74 8.89
C ALA A 36 4.42 -18.77 7.83
N SER A 37 3.18 -19.11 8.22
CA SER A 37 1.99 -18.99 7.36
C SER A 37 1.52 -17.55 7.13
N THR A 38 2.16 -16.57 7.78
CA THR A 38 1.82 -15.15 7.63
C THR A 38 2.18 -14.68 6.23
N HIS A 39 1.22 -14.04 5.56
CA HIS A 39 1.41 -13.52 4.21
C HIS A 39 0.59 -12.27 4.00
N ALA A 40 1.06 -11.39 3.12
CA ALA A 40 0.31 -10.23 2.69
C ALA A 40 -0.26 -10.46 1.28
N THR A 41 -1.47 -9.97 1.07
CA THR A 41 -2.16 -9.99 -0.22
C THR A 41 -2.47 -8.55 -0.61
N LEU A 42 -2.14 -8.20 -1.85
CA LEU A 42 -2.46 -6.93 -2.46
C LEU A 42 -3.45 -7.17 -3.60
N SER A 43 -4.67 -6.67 -3.47
CA SER A 43 -5.72 -6.80 -4.48
C SER A 43 -5.88 -5.46 -5.20
N GLY A 44 -5.54 -5.43 -6.47
CA GLY A 44 -5.55 -4.21 -7.29
C GLY A 44 -6.78 -4.09 -8.19
N PRO A 45 -6.83 -3.00 -8.98
CA PRO A 45 -7.85 -2.81 -10.00
C PRO A 45 -7.70 -3.91 -11.07
N SER A 46 -8.76 -4.19 -11.83
CA SER A 46 -8.82 -5.26 -12.85
C SER A 46 -8.67 -6.71 -12.34
N GLY A 47 -8.75 -6.92 -11.01
CA GLY A 47 -8.66 -8.26 -10.41
C GLY A 47 -7.23 -8.79 -10.28
N LYS A 48 -6.21 -7.96 -10.54
CA LYS A 48 -4.80 -8.32 -10.28
C LYS A 48 -4.63 -8.58 -8.78
N ARG A 49 -3.96 -9.68 -8.43
CA ARG A 49 -3.68 -10.05 -7.05
C ARG A 49 -2.22 -10.43 -6.91
N HIS A 50 -1.52 -9.72 -6.03
CA HIS A 50 -0.17 -10.05 -5.62
C HIS A 50 -0.20 -10.68 -4.23
N ARG A 51 0.63 -11.70 -4.02
CA ARG A 51 0.74 -12.37 -2.73
C ARG A 51 2.21 -12.55 -2.42
N THR A 52 2.60 -12.23 -1.19
CA THR A 52 3.98 -12.29 -0.74
C THR A 52 4.05 -12.86 0.69
N PRO A 53 4.93 -13.84 0.95
CA PRO A 53 5.10 -14.41 2.28
C PRO A 53 5.89 -13.46 3.19
N LEU A 54 5.77 -13.65 4.51
CA LEU A 54 6.60 -12.95 5.49
C LEU A 54 8.07 -13.37 5.34
N ARG A 55 8.97 -12.38 5.33
CA ARG A 55 10.42 -12.59 5.29
C ARG A 55 11.03 -12.65 6.70
N LEU A 56 12.30 -13.07 6.77
CA LEU A 56 13.06 -13.22 8.03
C LEU A 56 13.27 -11.90 8.77
N ASP A 57 13.34 -10.79 8.05
CA ASP A 57 13.41 -9.42 8.57
C ASP A 57 12.03 -8.87 8.97
N SER A 58 11.02 -9.74 9.06
CA SER A 58 9.63 -9.37 9.38
C SER A 58 9.02 -8.39 8.38
N SER A 59 9.42 -8.49 7.11
CA SER A 59 8.94 -7.64 6.04
C SER A 59 8.19 -8.40 4.93
N PHE A 60 7.48 -7.65 4.11
CA PHE A 60 6.85 -8.09 2.88
C PHE A 60 7.26 -7.17 1.75
N VAL A 61 7.49 -7.75 0.58
CA VAL A 61 7.86 -6.99 -0.61
C VAL A 61 6.97 -7.35 -1.76
N PHE A 62 6.40 -6.29 -2.34
CA PHE A 62 5.67 -6.32 -3.59
C PHE A 62 6.48 -5.58 -4.63
N THR A 63 6.73 -6.21 -5.77
CA THR A 63 7.49 -5.64 -6.89
C THR A 63 6.59 -5.47 -8.10
N ASN A 64 6.94 -4.55 -8.99
CA ASN A 64 6.23 -4.29 -10.24
C ASN A 64 4.77 -3.91 -10.02
N LEU A 65 4.51 -3.01 -9.06
CA LEU A 65 3.20 -2.41 -8.90
C LEU A 65 3.01 -1.32 -9.95
N GLU A 66 1.92 -1.45 -10.69
CA GLU A 66 1.44 -0.44 -11.63
C GLU A 66 0.66 0.65 -10.88
N GLU A 67 0.40 1.77 -11.55
CA GLU A 67 -0.50 2.79 -11.03
C GLU A 67 -1.90 2.23 -10.75
N GLY A 68 -2.52 2.72 -9.68
CA GLY A 68 -3.86 2.31 -9.28
C GLY A 68 -4.04 2.20 -7.78
N GLU A 69 -5.25 1.82 -7.40
CA GLU A 69 -5.69 1.73 -6.02
C GLU A 69 -5.75 0.27 -5.59
N TYR A 70 -5.04 -0.07 -4.53
CA TYR A 70 -4.87 -1.42 -4.05
C TYR A 70 -5.39 -1.59 -2.63
N LEU A 71 -5.98 -2.75 -2.35
CA LEU A 71 -6.32 -3.18 -1.00
C LEU A 71 -5.25 -4.16 -0.50
N LEU A 72 -4.59 -3.78 0.59
CA LEU A 72 -3.55 -4.56 1.25
C LEU A 72 -4.11 -5.19 2.53
N ASP A 73 -4.05 -6.52 2.59
CA ASP A 73 -4.44 -7.32 3.74
C ASP A 73 -3.30 -8.22 4.19
N ILE A 74 -3.02 -8.24 5.49
CA ILE A 74 -2.04 -9.15 6.10
C ILE A 74 -2.81 -10.27 6.81
N HIS A 75 -2.57 -11.51 6.39
CA HIS A 75 -3.19 -12.67 6.98
C HIS A 75 -2.18 -13.40 7.87
N SER A 76 -2.52 -13.55 9.14
CA SER A 76 -1.81 -14.38 10.09
C SER A 76 -2.78 -15.32 10.82
N ARG A 77 -2.26 -16.41 11.37
CA ARG A 77 -3.07 -17.37 12.14
C ARG A 77 -3.44 -16.79 13.51
N ASP A 78 -2.46 -16.20 14.18
CA ASP A 78 -2.55 -15.86 15.60
C ASP A 78 -2.76 -14.36 15.84
N HIS A 79 -2.61 -13.53 14.80
CA HIS A 79 -2.69 -12.08 14.92
C HIS A 79 -3.64 -11.48 13.87
N VAL A 80 -4.29 -10.38 14.24
CA VAL A 80 -5.13 -9.56 13.36
C VAL A 80 -4.36 -8.29 13.01
N PHE A 81 -4.36 -7.95 11.72
CA PHE A 81 -3.78 -6.72 11.18
C PHE A 81 -4.87 -5.85 10.58
N PRO A 82 -4.67 -4.52 10.53
CA PRO A 82 -5.61 -3.63 9.86
C PRO A 82 -5.53 -3.83 8.34
N SER A 83 -6.67 -3.66 7.67
CA SER A 83 -6.72 -3.54 6.21
C SER A 83 -6.26 -2.14 5.81
N LEU A 84 -5.46 -2.06 4.76
CA LEU A 84 -4.86 -0.82 4.28
C LEU A 84 -5.23 -0.59 2.82
N ARG A 85 -5.47 0.66 2.46
CA ARG A 85 -5.63 1.08 1.07
C ARG A 85 -4.35 1.75 0.62
N VAL A 86 -3.78 1.30 -0.49
CA VAL A 86 -2.54 1.82 -1.07
C VAL A 86 -2.86 2.40 -2.43
N ASP A 87 -2.72 3.71 -2.57
CA ASP A 87 -2.92 4.40 -3.84
C ASP A 87 -1.54 4.70 -4.44
N VAL A 88 -1.29 4.14 -5.63
CA VAL A 88 -0.04 4.32 -6.41
C VAL A 88 -0.35 5.27 -7.55
N LEU A 89 0.29 6.44 -7.55
CA LEU A 89 0.08 7.52 -8.50
C LEU A 89 1.30 7.64 -9.41
N ASP A 90 1.10 7.70 -10.73
CA ASP A 90 2.18 7.96 -11.68
C ASP A 90 2.64 9.44 -11.58
N PRO A 91 3.93 9.76 -11.36
CA PRO A 91 4.46 11.12 -11.36
C PRO A 91 4.07 11.92 -12.61
N VAL A 92 3.87 11.28 -13.77
CA VAL A 92 3.44 11.97 -14.99
C VAL A 92 2.01 12.52 -14.86
N SER A 93 1.13 11.80 -14.18
CA SER A 93 -0.25 12.22 -13.87
C SER A 93 -0.31 13.33 -12.81
N ILE A 94 0.77 13.56 -12.05
CA ILE A 94 0.89 14.60 -11.01
C ILE A 94 1.57 15.88 -11.56
N LEU A 95 1.98 15.90 -12.83
CA LEU A 95 2.49 17.12 -13.44
C LEU A 95 1.36 18.13 -13.55
N PRO A 96 1.51 19.35 -13.02
CA PRO A 96 0.52 20.40 -13.25
C PRO A 96 0.48 20.65 -14.76
N VAL A 97 -0.63 20.29 -15.40
CA VAL A 97 -0.94 20.75 -16.75
C VAL A 97 -0.85 22.27 -16.70
N HIS A 98 0.15 22.84 -17.36
CA HIS A 98 0.29 24.28 -17.51
C HIS A 98 -0.94 24.75 -18.31
N VAL A 99 -2.00 25.15 -17.62
CA VAL A 99 -3.10 25.88 -18.25
C VAL A 99 -2.53 27.26 -18.52
N GLU A 100 -2.18 27.55 -19.77
CA GLU A 100 -1.88 28.92 -20.19
C GLU A 100 -3.14 29.77 -19.97
N GLY A 101 -3.17 30.46 -18.84
CA GLY A 101 -4.27 31.32 -18.41
C GLY A 101 -3.73 32.39 -17.49
N ASP A 102 -3.98 33.64 -17.88
CA ASP A 102 -3.33 34.87 -17.42
C ASP A 102 -3.00 34.97 -15.92
N GLY A 103 -1.78 35.42 -15.67
CA GLY A 103 -1.14 35.49 -14.37
C GLY A 103 -1.91 36.32 -13.34
N VAL A 104 -2.38 35.64 -12.29
CA VAL A 104 -2.62 36.26 -10.99
C VAL A 104 -2.10 35.31 -9.90
N ALA A 105 -1.02 35.77 -9.26
CA ALA A 105 -0.45 35.29 -7.99
C ALA A 105 -0.36 33.77 -7.78
N ALA A 106 0.80 33.22 -8.11
CA ALA A 106 1.27 31.92 -7.63
C ALA A 106 1.46 31.95 -6.09
N GLU A 107 0.36 31.80 -5.35
CA GLU A 107 0.42 31.43 -3.94
C GLU A 107 0.83 29.96 -3.82
N LYS A 108 1.98 29.79 -3.16
CA LYS A 108 2.65 28.55 -2.79
C LYS A 108 1.69 27.37 -2.54
N LEU A 109 1.72 26.39 -3.43
CA LEU A 109 1.44 25.00 -3.10
C LEU A 109 2.65 24.17 -3.50
N GLN A 110 3.60 24.09 -2.57
CA GLN A 110 4.56 22.98 -2.51
C GLN A 110 3.78 21.71 -2.10
N GLN A 111 2.87 21.26 -2.96
CA GLN A 111 2.33 19.91 -2.88
C GLN A 111 3.50 19.00 -3.22
N GLN A 112 4.18 18.47 -2.20
CA GLN A 112 5.11 17.35 -2.37
C GLN A 112 4.34 16.30 -3.18
N GLN A 113 4.79 16.01 -4.40
CA GLN A 113 4.15 15.06 -5.28
C GLN A 113 4.24 13.69 -4.60
N GLU A 114 3.12 13.23 -4.06
CA GLU A 114 3.02 11.97 -3.35
C GLU A 114 2.78 10.88 -4.38
N THR A 115 3.76 10.01 -4.56
CA THR A 115 3.73 8.93 -5.53
C THR A 115 3.01 7.71 -4.97
N VAL A 116 3.13 7.45 -3.68
CA VAL A 116 2.40 6.37 -3.01
C VAL A 116 1.80 6.88 -1.72
N VAL A 117 0.50 6.69 -1.55
CA VAL A 117 -0.22 7.09 -0.34
C VAL A 117 -0.91 5.89 0.27
N VAL A 118 -0.81 5.75 1.59
CA VAL A 118 -1.41 4.63 2.31
C VAL A 118 -2.40 5.13 3.36
N TYR A 119 -3.61 4.57 3.32
CA TYR A 119 -4.71 4.89 4.20
C TYR A 119 -5.13 3.66 5.01
N LEU A 120 -5.57 3.88 6.25
CA LEU A 120 -6.29 2.88 7.01
C LEU A 120 -7.69 2.74 6.41
N THR A 121 -8.13 1.51 6.18
CA THR A 121 -9.48 1.26 5.66
C THR A 121 -10.21 0.22 6.49
N HIS A 122 -11.53 0.23 6.37
CA HIS A 122 -12.41 -0.76 6.97
C HIS A 122 -13.45 -1.20 5.94
N PRO A 123 -14.02 -2.42 6.06
CA PRO A 123 -14.95 -2.96 5.06
C PRO A 123 -16.13 -2.06 4.74
N SER A 124 -16.62 -1.29 5.72
CA SER A 124 -17.75 -0.36 5.56
C SER A 124 -17.37 1.02 5.03
N ASN A 125 -16.10 1.25 4.65
CA ASN A 125 -15.64 2.56 4.22
C ASN A 125 -16.07 2.82 2.77
N LYS A 126 -16.62 4.00 2.49
CA LYS A 126 -16.92 4.40 1.11
C LYS A 126 -15.62 4.75 0.40
N TRP A 127 -15.53 4.41 -0.87
CA TRP A 127 -14.31 4.64 -1.65
C TRP A 127 -13.94 6.12 -1.78
N ASP A 128 -14.95 6.99 -1.81
CA ASP A 128 -14.77 8.45 -1.86
C ASP A 128 -14.30 9.06 -0.54
N HIS A 129 -14.43 8.32 0.58
CA HIS A 129 -14.00 8.78 1.88
C HIS A 129 -12.70 8.10 2.25
N LEU A 130 -11.58 8.73 1.91
CA LEU A 130 -10.26 8.26 2.27
C LEU A 130 -10.15 8.23 3.81
N GLY A 131 -9.78 7.07 4.36
CA GLY A 131 -9.63 6.90 5.81
C GLY A 131 -8.41 7.65 6.34
N ALA A 132 -7.98 7.32 7.57
CA ALA A 132 -6.81 7.95 8.17
C ALA A 132 -5.55 7.65 7.32
N LYS A 133 -4.91 8.69 6.82
CA LYS A 133 -3.64 8.58 6.09
C LYS A 133 -2.52 8.19 7.06
N ILE A 134 -1.83 7.08 6.78
CA ILE A 134 -0.82 6.49 7.68
C ILE A 134 0.60 6.74 7.16
N ALA A 135 0.79 6.67 5.84
CA ALA A 135 2.09 6.85 5.25
C ALA A 135 2.00 7.49 3.87
N THR A 136 3.12 8.07 3.45
CA THR A 136 3.26 8.75 2.17
C THR A 136 4.69 8.59 1.71
N SER A 137 4.86 8.32 0.43
CA SER A 137 6.14 8.39 -0.24
C SER A 137 6.06 9.38 -1.39
N SER A 138 7.01 10.31 -1.44
CA SER A 138 7.22 11.25 -2.54
C SER A 138 8.32 10.80 -3.51
N ALA A 139 8.84 9.58 -3.33
CA ALA A 139 9.89 9.06 -4.19
C ALA A 139 9.33 8.74 -5.58
N PRO A 140 9.92 9.28 -6.67
CA PRO A 140 9.45 9.03 -8.03
C PRO A 140 9.58 7.54 -8.39
N LEU A 141 8.68 7.03 -9.23
CA LEU A 141 8.54 5.61 -9.63
C LEU A 141 9.76 4.99 -10.38
N SER A 142 10.94 5.59 -10.30
CA SER A 142 12.17 5.12 -10.93
C SER A 142 12.91 4.14 -10.00
N SER A 143 12.53 2.86 -10.14
CA SER A 143 13.27 1.62 -9.83
C SER A 143 13.87 1.35 -8.43
N ASP A 144 13.90 2.29 -7.50
CA ASP A 144 14.38 2.02 -6.12
C ASP A 144 13.61 2.80 -5.03
N ALA A 145 12.42 3.30 -5.39
CA ALA A 145 11.53 3.98 -4.47
C ALA A 145 10.95 2.96 -3.47
N GLU A 146 11.67 2.73 -2.39
CA GLU A 146 11.26 1.84 -1.30
C GLU A 146 10.24 2.56 -0.39
N VAL A 147 8.95 2.29 -0.59
CA VAL A 147 7.92 2.76 0.35
C VAL A 147 7.98 1.89 1.60
N LYS A 148 8.68 2.36 2.64
CA LYS A 148 8.73 1.71 3.95
C LYS A 148 7.49 2.02 4.74
N LEU A 149 6.63 1.02 4.92
CA LEU A 149 5.46 1.13 5.78
C LEU A 149 5.62 0.27 7.01
N ALA A 150 5.48 0.88 8.19
CA ALA A 150 5.38 0.18 9.46
C ALA A 150 3.92 -0.19 9.74
N VAL A 151 3.63 -1.48 9.90
CA VAL A 151 2.29 -1.97 10.30
C VAL A 151 2.37 -2.73 11.60
N SER A 152 1.43 -2.42 12.50
CA SER A 152 1.32 -3.04 13.81
C SER A 152 0.12 -3.98 13.87
N ALA A 153 0.26 -5.09 14.60
CA ALA A 153 -0.87 -5.97 14.88
C ALA A 153 -1.88 -5.27 15.81
N LEU A 154 -3.17 -5.40 15.49
CA LEU A 154 -4.27 -4.87 16.29
C LEU A 154 -4.52 -5.71 17.55
N GLY A 155 -4.29 -7.02 17.46
CA GLY A 155 -4.58 -7.94 18.54
C GLY A 155 -4.29 -9.40 18.18
N LYS A 156 -4.46 -10.29 19.16
CA LYS A 156 -4.39 -11.74 18.95
C LYS A 156 -5.75 -12.27 18.48
N ARG A 157 -5.72 -13.29 17.61
CA ARG A 157 -6.90 -14.03 17.18
C ARG A 157 -7.24 -15.07 18.23
N GLU A 158 -8.38 -14.91 18.87
CA GLU A 158 -8.94 -15.92 19.77
C GLU A 158 -10.05 -16.67 19.03
N PHE A 159 -9.89 -17.99 18.95
CA PHE A 159 -10.89 -18.87 18.34
C PHE A 159 -11.68 -19.67 19.37
N LEU A 160 -11.22 -19.68 20.63
CA LEU A 160 -11.80 -20.49 21.70
C LEU A 160 -12.49 -19.59 22.72
N GLU A 161 -13.76 -19.83 22.93
CA GLU A 161 -14.53 -19.16 23.99
C GLU A 161 -14.36 -19.91 25.31
N LYS A 162 -13.96 -19.20 26.37
CA LYS A 162 -13.87 -19.78 27.70
C LYS A 162 -15.28 -19.84 28.31
N ARG A 163 -15.77 -21.05 28.59
CA ARG A 163 -17.06 -21.22 29.28
C ARG A 163 -17.03 -20.56 30.66
N ARG A 164 -18.04 -19.73 30.93
CA ARG A 164 -18.27 -19.18 32.27
C ARG A 164 -18.54 -20.33 33.23
N LYS A 165 -17.72 -20.43 34.27
CA LYS A 165 -17.94 -21.40 35.35
C LYS A 165 -19.04 -20.83 36.26
N GLU A 166 -20.20 -21.46 36.26
CA GLU A 166 -21.25 -21.10 37.21
C GLU A 166 -20.83 -21.60 38.60
N MET A 167 -20.76 -20.69 39.57
CA MET A 167 -20.61 -21.06 40.98
C MET A 167 -21.99 -21.45 41.48
N ILE A 168 -22.13 -22.74 41.85
CA ILE A 168 -23.25 -23.27 42.64
C ILE A 168 -22.86 -23.17 44.11
#